data_AF-A0A0F0H613-F1
#
_entry.id   AF-A0A0F0H613-F1
#
_cell.length_a   1.000
_cell.length_b   1.000
_cell.length_c   1.000
_cell.angle_alpha   90.00
_cell.angle_beta   90.00
_cell.angle_gamma   90.00
#
_symmetry.space_group_name_H-M   'P 1'
#
loop_
_entity.id
_entity.type
_entity.pdbx_description
1 polymer ?
#
loop_
_entity_poly.entity_id
_entity_poly.type
_entity_poly.pdbx_seq_one_letter_code
_entity_poly.pdbx_strand_id
1 'polypeptide(L)'
;MKCCGRGLTEAELVLLDSDPALVPDELVQKVAWHSPTCFDRDEYEAAWRRLTSRVIQVLHNAPDSQLTAGLWWARWTDWPEDERAAFRAEMTEVLVSAAGDERRWPGLDAVFQAAAQLDQDLTPWLRLVDGFPDAVVAHLADFWSLDVWISGGHYGSRLLWENPSATEQLVAWLVAPALRDRLSEMDGQVAQRAVEQIGWHLLEISTR
;
A
#
# COMPACT_ATOMS: atom_id res chain seq x y z
N MET A 1 12.71 7.33 -25.98
CA MET A 1 11.64 7.86 -25.10
C MET A 1 10.61 8.69 -25.87
N LYS A 2 9.31 8.39 -25.71
CA LYS A 2 8.19 9.10 -26.35
C LYS A 2 7.06 9.36 -25.34
N CYS A 3 7.27 10.22 -24.34
CA CYS A 3 6.16 10.70 -23.50
C CYS A 3 5.50 11.93 -24.16
N CYS A 4 4.20 11.90 -24.41
CA CYS A 4 3.45 13.11 -24.80
C CYS A 4 2.77 13.74 -23.57
N GLY A 5 3.05 15.02 -23.30
CA GLY A 5 2.27 15.91 -22.43
C GLY A 5 2.90 16.27 -21.07
N ARG A 6 3.60 15.34 -20.40
CA ARG A 6 4.29 15.56 -19.09
C ARG A 6 5.56 14.69 -18.93
N GLY A 7 6.29 14.45 -20.01
CA GLY A 7 7.47 13.57 -20.01
C GLY A 7 8.61 14.02 -19.10
N LEU A 8 9.61 13.14 -18.97
CA LEU A 8 10.90 13.49 -18.36
C LEU A 8 11.72 14.36 -19.32
N THR A 9 12.28 15.43 -18.78
CA THR A 9 13.24 16.30 -19.45
C THR A 9 14.62 15.64 -19.49
N GLU A 10 15.49 16.09 -20.40
CA GLU A 10 16.88 15.60 -20.46
C GLU A 10 17.61 15.76 -19.12
N ALA A 11 17.38 16.87 -18.41
CA ALA A 11 17.98 17.11 -17.10
C ALA A 11 17.47 16.12 -16.04
N GLU A 12 16.18 15.77 -16.06
CA GLU A 12 15.62 14.74 -15.19
C GLU A 12 16.20 13.37 -15.51
N LEU A 13 16.40 13.03 -16.79
CA LEU A 13 17.01 11.77 -17.20
C LEU A 13 18.47 11.66 -16.75
N VAL A 14 19.25 12.73 -16.91
CA VAL A 14 20.62 12.80 -16.38
C VAL A 14 20.64 12.63 -14.86
N LEU A 15 19.67 13.19 -14.14
CA LEU A 15 19.55 12.99 -12.70
C LEU A 15 19.20 11.54 -12.34
N LEU A 16 18.33 10.87 -13.10
CA LEU A 16 17.98 9.47 -12.89
C LEU A 16 19.18 8.53 -13.10
N ASP A 17 20.08 8.87 -14.03
CA ASP A 17 21.33 8.14 -14.26
C ASP A 17 22.42 8.47 -13.21
N SER A 18 22.24 9.54 -12.44
CA SER A 18 23.13 10.00 -11.36
C SER A 18 22.79 9.36 -10.00
N ASP A 19 23.63 9.57 -8.98
CA ASP A 19 23.45 8.99 -7.63
C ASP A 19 21.98 9.06 -7.15
N PRO A 20 21.34 7.91 -6.81
CA PRO A 20 19.94 7.89 -6.38
C PRO A 20 19.64 8.84 -5.22
N ALA A 21 20.62 9.09 -4.35
CA ALA A 21 20.47 10.00 -3.22
C ALA A 21 20.25 11.46 -3.64
N LEU A 22 20.64 11.83 -4.87
CA LEU A 22 20.49 13.17 -5.42
C LEU A 22 19.18 13.35 -6.21
N VAL A 23 18.42 12.27 -6.42
CA VAL A 23 17.16 12.32 -7.15
C VAL A 23 16.08 12.97 -6.25
N PRO A 24 15.46 14.09 -6.67
CA PRO A 24 14.41 14.75 -5.89
C PRO A 24 13.17 13.86 -5.70
N ASP A 25 12.47 14.03 -4.56
CA ASP A 25 11.28 13.25 -4.23
C ASP A 25 10.20 13.38 -5.32
N GLU A 26 10.02 14.57 -5.90
CA GLU A 26 9.04 14.79 -6.98
C GLU A 26 9.39 14.00 -8.24
N LEU A 27 10.69 13.81 -8.52
CA LEU A 27 11.14 13.02 -9.67
C LEU A 27 10.97 11.52 -9.41
N VAL A 28 11.21 11.06 -8.16
CA VAL A 28 10.90 9.69 -7.74
C VAL A 28 9.39 9.40 -7.91
N GLN A 29 8.53 10.29 -7.39
CA GLN A 29 7.08 10.20 -7.56
C GLN A 29 6.70 10.18 -9.03
N LYS A 30 7.28 11.08 -9.82
CA LYS A 30 7.04 11.17 -11.26
C LYS A 30 7.38 9.88 -11.99
N VAL A 31 8.51 9.23 -11.68
CA VAL A 31 8.89 7.92 -12.25
C VAL A 31 7.95 6.81 -11.79
N ALA A 32 7.60 6.77 -10.50
CA ALA A 32 6.71 5.75 -9.95
C ALA A 32 5.28 5.84 -10.53
N TRP A 33 4.77 7.07 -10.69
CA TRP A 33 3.43 7.33 -11.24
C TRP A 33 3.38 7.25 -12.76
N HIS A 34 4.50 7.49 -13.46
CA HIS A 34 4.49 7.48 -14.91
C HIS A 34 4.46 6.08 -15.48
N SER A 35 3.47 5.91 -16.36
CA SER A 35 3.18 4.69 -17.09
C SER A 35 4.38 4.23 -17.93
N PRO A 36 4.50 2.90 -18.17
CA PRO A 36 5.47 2.28 -19.09
C PRO A 36 5.46 2.83 -20.50
N THR A 37 4.45 3.61 -20.86
CA THR A 37 4.41 4.32 -22.14
C THR A 37 5.57 5.31 -22.32
N CYS A 38 6.26 5.66 -21.23
CA CYS A 38 7.39 6.57 -21.22
C CYS A 38 8.77 5.93 -21.41
N PHE A 39 8.92 4.66 -21.05
CA PHE A 39 10.20 3.95 -21.00
C PHE A 39 10.12 2.63 -21.77
N ASP A 40 11.23 2.20 -22.36
CA ASP A 40 11.33 0.79 -22.69
C ASP A 40 11.35 -0.04 -21.40
N ARG A 41 10.78 -1.25 -21.42
CA ARG A 41 10.56 -2.03 -20.20
C ARG A 41 11.86 -2.31 -19.42
N ASP A 42 12.96 -2.56 -20.14
CA ASP A 42 14.27 -2.82 -19.52
C ASP A 42 14.85 -1.56 -18.86
N GLU A 43 14.64 -0.38 -19.46
CA GLU A 43 15.04 0.91 -18.86
C GLU A 43 14.23 1.20 -17.60
N TYR A 44 12.93 0.88 -17.63
CA TYR A 44 12.04 1.06 -16.49
C TYR A 44 12.43 0.16 -15.31
N GLU A 45 12.72 -1.12 -15.56
CA GLU A 45 13.22 -2.01 -14.51
C GLU A 45 14.53 -1.50 -13.90
N ALA A 46 15.50 -1.12 -14.74
CA ALA A 46 16.79 -0.63 -14.25
C ALA A 46 16.64 0.62 -13.37
N ALA A 47 15.78 1.56 -13.78
CA ALA A 47 15.45 2.74 -12.99
C ALA A 47 14.80 2.36 -11.65
N TRP A 48 13.87 1.41 -11.63
CA TRP A 48 13.22 0.94 -10.41
C TRP A 48 14.18 0.27 -9.43
N ARG A 49 15.05 -0.64 -9.90
CA ARG A 49 16.06 -1.29 -9.06
C ARG A 49 16.97 -0.25 -8.41
N ARG A 50 17.34 0.77 -9.16
CA ARG A 50 18.17 1.88 -8.69
C ARG A 50 17.45 2.79 -7.67
N LEU A 51 16.15 3.04 -7.84
CA LEU A 51 15.37 3.98 -7.03
C LEU A 51 14.65 3.36 -5.84
N THR A 52 14.71 2.04 -5.65
CA THR A 52 13.91 1.30 -4.67
C THR A 52 13.97 1.91 -3.26
N SER A 53 15.16 2.16 -2.71
CA SER A 53 15.30 2.76 -1.38
C SER A 53 14.78 4.21 -1.32
N ARG A 54 14.85 4.95 -2.44
CA ARG A 54 14.28 6.31 -2.52
C ARG A 54 12.76 6.27 -2.56
N VAL A 55 12.16 5.31 -3.26
CA VAL A 55 10.71 5.06 -3.24
C VAL A 55 10.22 4.80 -1.82
N ILE A 56 10.90 3.92 -1.07
CA ILE A 56 10.61 3.68 0.35
C ILE A 56 10.71 4.96 1.18
N GLN A 57 11.77 5.75 0.99
CA GLN A 57 11.95 6.98 1.75
C GLN A 57 10.86 8.01 1.46
N VAL A 58 10.46 8.15 0.19
CA VAL A 58 9.35 9.04 -0.19
C VAL A 58 8.05 8.54 0.40
N LEU A 59 7.75 7.24 0.29
CA LEU A 59 6.55 6.63 0.86
C LEU A 59 6.47 6.84 2.38
N HIS A 60 7.59 6.70 3.08
CA HIS A 60 7.68 6.92 4.51
C HIS A 60 7.38 8.38 4.92
N ASN A 61 7.78 9.35 4.09
CA ASN A 61 7.60 10.77 4.37
C ASN A 61 6.25 11.32 3.91
N ALA A 62 5.75 10.81 2.79
CA ALA A 62 4.50 11.20 2.16
C ALA A 62 3.80 9.92 1.65
N PRO A 63 2.98 9.27 2.52
CA PRO A 63 2.28 8.04 2.16
C PRO A 63 1.44 8.20 0.89
N ASP A 64 1.74 7.37 -0.10
CA ASP A 64 1.09 7.35 -1.39
C ASP A 64 1.26 5.97 -2.03
N SER A 65 0.14 5.29 -2.24
CA SER A 65 0.13 3.94 -2.77
C SER A 65 0.49 3.84 -4.25
N GLN A 66 0.48 4.94 -4.99
CA GLN A 66 0.94 4.97 -6.38
C GLN A 66 2.46 4.82 -6.49
N LEU A 67 3.19 5.02 -5.39
CA LEU A 67 4.65 4.92 -5.35
C LEU A 67 5.20 3.52 -5.61
N THR A 68 4.39 2.46 -5.53
CA THR A 68 4.80 1.06 -5.78
C THR A 68 4.05 0.44 -6.97
N ALA A 69 3.13 1.17 -7.60
CA ALA A 69 2.25 0.63 -8.65
C ALA A 69 3.02 0.20 -9.92
N GLY A 70 4.18 0.84 -10.16
CA GLY A 70 5.07 0.50 -11.26
C GLY A 70 5.81 -0.84 -11.12
N LEU A 71 5.83 -1.46 -9.94
CA LEU A 71 6.63 -2.68 -9.71
C LEU A 71 6.26 -3.85 -10.62
N TRP A 72 4.97 -4.03 -10.90
CA TRP A 72 4.50 -5.02 -11.87
C TRP A 72 5.17 -4.86 -13.25
N TRP A 73 5.28 -3.61 -13.71
CA TRP A 73 5.89 -3.32 -15.01
C TRP A 73 7.41 -3.49 -15.01
N ALA A 74 8.05 -3.18 -13.88
CA ALA A 74 9.47 -3.38 -13.61
C ALA A 74 9.87 -4.87 -13.46
N ARG A 75 8.99 -5.82 -13.80
CA ARG A 75 9.23 -7.27 -13.65
C ARG A 75 9.63 -7.64 -12.23
N TRP A 76 9.02 -6.99 -11.23
CA TRP A 76 9.32 -7.21 -9.83
C TRP A 76 9.40 -8.69 -9.45
N THR A 77 8.48 -9.54 -9.93
CA THR A 77 8.47 -10.99 -9.65
C THR A 77 9.71 -11.73 -10.12
N ASP A 78 10.43 -11.18 -11.11
CA ASP A 78 11.61 -11.77 -11.72
C ASP A 78 12.91 -11.25 -11.08
N TRP A 79 12.83 -10.30 -10.15
CA TRP A 79 14.00 -9.78 -9.44
C TRP A 79 14.62 -10.85 -8.53
N PRO A 80 15.94 -10.74 -8.26
CA PRO A 80 16.62 -11.59 -7.29
C PRO A 80 15.89 -11.64 -5.94
N GLU A 81 15.81 -12.83 -5.35
CA GLU A 81 15.07 -13.04 -4.09
C GLU A 81 15.62 -12.21 -2.93
N ASP A 82 16.93 -12.00 -2.88
CA ASP A 82 17.59 -11.17 -1.88
C ASP A 82 17.21 -9.69 -2.00
N GLU A 83 17.13 -9.16 -3.23
CA GLU A 83 16.62 -7.81 -3.47
C GLU A 83 15.14 -7.69 -3.09
N ARG A 84 14.34 -8.71 -3.43
CA ARG A 84 12.92 -8.73 -3.07
C ARG A 84 12.71 -8.77 -1.56
N ALA A 85 13.47 -9.61 -0.86
CA ALA A 85 13.43 -9.73 0.58
C ALA A 85 13.88 -8.44 1.29
N ALA A 86 14.94 -7.78 0.80
CA ALA A 86 15.42 -6.52 1.34
C ALA A 86 14.36 -5.42 1.26
N PHE A 87 13.71 -5.25 0.11
CA PHE A 87 12.66 -4.25 -0.06
C PHE A 87 11.41 -4.58 0.79
N ARG A 88 11.03 -5.86 0.90
CA ARG A 88 9.96 -6.27 1.84
C ARG A 88 10.29 -5.90 3.28
N ALA A 89 11.53 -6.14 3.72
CA ALA A 89 11.97 -5.77 5.06
C ALA A 89 11.89 -4.25 5.28
N GLU A 90 12.37 -3.45 4.32
CA GLU A 90 12.24 -1.98 4.39
C GLU A 90 10.77 -1.53 4.46
N MET A 91 9.89 -2.15 3.67
CA MET A 91 8.44 -1.86 3.70
C MET A 91 7.81 -2.24 5.06
N THR A 92 8.21 -3.38 5.64
CA THR A 92 7.78 -3.77 6.99
C THR A 92 8.19 -2.72 8.02
N GLU A 93 9.42 -2.22 7.96
CA GLU A 93 9.89 -1.15 8.87
C GLU A 93 9.08 0.14 8.70
N VAL A 94 8.73 0.54 7.47
CA VAL A 94 7.85 1.70 7.24
C VAL A 94 6.48 1.49 7.87
N LEU A 95 5.86 0.31 7.70
CA LEU A 95 4.57 -0.01 8.30
C LEU A 95 4.62 0.01 9.83
N VAL A 96 5.62 -0.66 10.43
CA VAL A 96 5.81 -0.69 11.89
C VAL A 96 6.05 0.70 12.44
N SER A 97 6.91 1.50 11.79
CA SER A 97 7.17 2.87 12.20
C SER A 97 5.94 3.77 12.08
N ALA A 98 5.14 3.63 11.01
CA ALA A 98 3.92 4.41 10.83
C ALA A 98 2.82 3.99 11.82
N ALA A 99 2.72 2.69 12.15
CA ALA A 99 1.79 2.18 13.16
C ALA A 99 2.14 2.68 14.57
N GLY A 100 3.43 2.85 14.86
CA GLY A 100 3.93 3.37 16.12
C GLY A 100 3.73 4.88 16.35
N ASP A 101 3.30 5.64 15.34
CA ASP A 101 3.06 7.09 15.43
C ASP A 101 1.64 7.43 15.00
N GLU A 102 0.78 7.75 15.97
CA GLU A 102 -0.63 8.11 15.73
C GLU A 102 -0.81 9.24 14.70
N ARG A 103 0.16 10.16 14.59
CA ARG A 103 0.12 11.24 13.61
C ARG A 103 0.19 10.74 12.16
N ARG A 104 0.68 9.52 11.96
CA ARG A 104 0.85 8.87 10.64
C ARG A 104 -0.28 7.91 10.30
N TRP A 105 -1.16 7.59 11.25
CA TRP A 105 -2.30 6.71 11.01
C TRP A 105 -3.21 7.11 9.84
N PRO A 106 -3.43 8.40 9.53
CA PRO A 106 -4.20 8.79 8.34
C PRO A 106 -3.60 8.36 6.99
N GLY A 107 -2.32 7.98 6.95
CA GLY A 107 -1.67 7.48 5.73
C GLY A 107 -1.34 5.99 5.76
N LEU A 108 -1.72 5.26 6.82
CA LEU A 108 -1.40 3.84 6.94
C LEU A 108 -2.03 3.00 5.82
N ASP A 109 -3.23 3.35 5.38
CA ASP A 109 -3.90 2.68 4.26
C ASP A 109 -3.05 2.74 2.98
N ALA A 110 -2.51 3.92 2.64
CA ALA A 110 -1.65 4.09 1.49
C ALA A 110 -0.37 3.25 1.59
N VAL A 111 0.22 3.14 2.78
CA VAL A 111 1.40 2.27 3.00
C VAL A 111 1.03 0.79 2.89
N PHE A 112 -0.10 0.36 3.47
CA PHE A 112 -0.56 -1.03 3.36
C PHE A 112 -0.85 -1.44 1.93
N GLN A 113 -1.46 -0.55 1.16
CA GLN A 113 -1.67 -0.78 -0.25
C GLN A 113 -0.35 -0.84 -1.02
N ALA A 114 0.59 0.05 -0.72
CA ALA A 114 1.90 0.02 -1.34
C ALA A 114 2.59 -1.33 -1.08
N ALA A 115 2.52 -1.81 0.16
CA ALA A 115 3.05 -3.11 0.56
C ALA A 115 2.35 -4.28 -0.16
N ALA A 116 1.03 -4.27 -0.26
CA ALA A 116 0.26 -5.31 -0.93
C ALA A 116 0.59 -5.44 -2.43
N GLN A 117 1.00 -4.35 -3.09
CA GLN A 117 1.43 -4.37 -4.49
C GLN A 117 2.73 -5.15 -4.72
N LEU A 118 3.61 -5.27 -3.70
CA LEU A 118 4.82 -6.09 -3.80
C LEU A 118 4.47 -7.58 -3.93
N ASP A 119 3.46 -8.04 -3.20
CA ASP A 119 3.09 -9.45 -3.16
C ASP A 119 1.94 -9.82 -4.11
N GLN A 120 1.22 -8.81 -4.59
CA GLN A 120 -0.13 -8.98 -5.15
C GLN A 120 -1.06 -9.75 -4.19
N ASP A 121 -0.76 -9.68 -2.89
CA ASP A 121 -1.41 -10.40 -1.82
C ASP A 121 -1.34 -9.52 -0.56
N LEU A 122 -2.51 -9.23 0.01
CA LEU A 122 -2.64 -8.44 1.22
C LEU A 122 -2.49 -9.34 2.48
N THR A 123 -2.61 -10.65 2.34
CA THR A 123 -2.60 -11.62 3.47
C THR A 123 -1.37 -11.50 4.38
N PRO A 124 -0.12 -11.43 3.87
CA PRO A 124 1.06 -11.30 4.73
C PRO A 124 1.05 -10.02 5.57
N TRP A 125 0.51 -8.95 5.00
CA TRP A 125 0.45 -7.64 5.63
C TRP A 125 -0.69 -7.56 6.66
N LEU A 126 -1.82 -8.24 6.44
CA LEU A 126 -2.88 -8.36 7.46
C LEU A 126 -2.41 -9.15 8.68
N ARG A 127 -1.58 -10.18 8.50
CA ARG A 127 -0.95 -10.89 9.64
C ARG A 127 -0.03 -9.97 10.46
N LEU A 128 0.59 -8.96 9.83
CA LEU A 128 1.37 -7.96 10.55
C LEU A 128 0.47 -7.08 11.42
N VAL A 129 -0.72 -6.72 10.93
CA VAL A 129 -1.73 -5.95 11.70
C VAL A 129 -2.13 -6.70 12.97
N ASP A 130 -2.28 -8.02 12.90
CA ASP A 130 -2.64 -8.83 14.07
C ASP A 130 -1.64 -8.67 15.24
N GLY A 131 -0.37 -8.33 14.94
CA GLY A 131 0.67 -8.05 15.93
C GLY A 131 0.75 -6.59 16.42
N PHE A 132 0.00 -5.66 15.84
CA PHE A 132 0.02 -4.25 16.23
C PHE A 132 -0.73 -3.97 17.54
N PRO A 133 -0.48 -2.83 18.21
CA PRO A 133 -1.26 -2.39 19.36
C PRO A 133 -2.76 -2.26 19.03
N ASP A 134 -3.61 -2.53 20.02
CA ASP A 134 -5.08 -2.53 19.87
C ASP A 134 -5.64 -1.26 19.25
N ALA A 135 -5.12 -0.09 19.63
CA ALA A 135 -5.57 1.18 19.09
C ALA A 135 -5.32 1.30 17.57
N VAL A 136 -4.21 0.77 17.07
CA VAL A 136 -3.90 0.73 15.63
C VAL A 136 -4.84 -0.23 14.92
N VAL A 137 -5.07 -1.41 15.50
CA VAL A 137 -5.97 -2.43 14.94
C VAL A 137 -7.40 -1.91 14.86
N ALA A 138 -7.88 -1.25 15.91
CA ALA A 138 -9.19 -0.60 15.92
C ALA A 138 -9.29 0.51 14.86
N HIS A 139 -8.27 1.36 14.74
CA HIS A 139 -8.23 2.41 13.71
C HIS A 139 -8.31 1.83 12.30
N LEU A 140 -7.49 0.81 11.98
CA LEU A 140 -7.50 0.17 10.67
C LEU A 140 -8.82 -0.55 10.41
N ALA A 141 -9.36 -1.26 11.40
CA ALA A 141 -10.65 -1.92 11.28
C ALA A 141 -11.78 -0.93 10.99
N ASP A 142 -11.89 0.16 11.75
CA ASP A 142 -12.89 1.23 11.55
C ASP A 142 -12.76 1.88 10.17
N PHE A 143 -11.52 2.20 9.77
CA PHE A 143 -11.26 2.85 8.48
C PHE A 143 -11.58 1.92 7.30
N TRP A 144 -11.13 0.66 7.35
CA TRP A 144 -11.32 -0.29 6.27
C TRP A 144 -12.76 -0.81 6.18
N SER A 145 -13.47 -0.97 7.29
CA SER A 145 -14.90 -1.30 7.24
C SER A 145 -15.71 -0.21 6.54
N LEU A 146 -15.39 1.06 6.81
CA LEU A 146 -16.04 2.19 6.16
C LEU A 146 -15.70 2.24 4.66
N ASP A 147 -14.43 2.05 4.29
CA ASP A 147 -13.98 2.08 2.90
C ASP A 147 -14.61 0.96 2.06
N VAL A 148 -14.68 -0.26 2.60
CA VAL A 148 -15.39 -1.39 1.98
C VAL A 148 -16.87 -1.07 1.79
N TRP A 149 -17.52 -0.45 2.77
CA TRP A 149 -18.93 -0.07 2.69
C TRP A 149 -19.20 0.99 1.62
N ILE A 150 -18.46 2.11 1.64
CA ILE A 150 -18.62 3.20 0.68
C ILE A 150 -18.38 2.70 -0.75
N SER A 151 -17.41 1.82 -0.90
CA SER A 151 -17.03 1.24 -2.20
C SER A 151 -17.96 0.08 -2.63
N GLY A 152 -18.94 -0.30 -1.79
CA GLY A 152 -19.86 -1.41 -2.07
C GLY A 152 -19.15 -2.75 -2.30
N GLY A 153 -17.96 -2.94 -1.72
CA GLY A 153 -17.11 -4.11 -1.97
C GLY A 153 -16.60 -4.27 -3.41
N HIS A 154 -16.83 -3.29 -4.28
CA HIS A 154 -16.49 -3.38 -5.70
C HIS A 154 -15.80 -2.10 -6.19
N TYR A 155 -14.57 -2.24 -6.70
CA TYR A 155 -13.89 -1.23 -7.54
C TYR A 155 -13.97 0.20 -6.99
N GLY A 156 -13.46 0.42 -5.77
CA GLY A 156 -13.47 1.75 -5.18
C GLY A 156 -12.68 1.91 -3.88
N SER A 157 -12.31 0.80 -3.22
CA SER A 157 -11.42 0.91 -2.06
C SER A 157 -10.12 1.53 -2.53
N ARG A 158 -9.72 2.63 -1.88
CA ARG A 158 -8.45 3.29 -2.21
C ARG A 158 -7.33 2.27 -2.22
N LEU A 159 -7.43 1.29 -1.32
CA LEU A 159 -6.49 0.22 -1.09
C LEU A 159 -6.22 -0.69 -2.29
N LEU A 160 -7.12 -0.91 -3.26
CA LEU A 160 -6.98 -2.10 -4.12
C LEU A 160 -7.61 -1.97 -5.52
N TRP A 161 -7.49 -0.80 -6.14
CA TRP A 161 -8.18 -0.46 -7.40
C TRP A 161 -7.99 -1.47 -8.56
N GLU A 162 -6.99 -2.36 -8.51
CA GLU A 162 -6.69 -3.33 -9.57
C GLU A 162 -6.79 -4.82 -9.18
N ASN A 163 -7.03 -5.19 -7.92
CA ASN A 163 -7.04 -6.61 -7.51
C ASN A 163 -8.27 -7.03 -6.68
N PRO A 164 -9.29 -7.65 -7.31
CA PRO A 164 -10.45 -8.21 -6.62
C PRO A 164 -10.11 -9.17 -5.47
N SER A 165 -9.03 -9.96 -5.58
CA SER A 165 -8.68 -10.95 -4.55
C SER A 165 -8.29 -10.30 -3.22
N ALA A 166 -7.71 -9.11 -3.27
CA ALA A 166 -7.28 -8.43 -2.07
C ALA A 166 -8.46 -7.82 -1.30
N THR A 167 -9.55 -7.44 -1.98
CA THR A 167 -10.79 -7.01 -1.32
C THR A 167 -11.40 -8.20 -0.57
N GLU A 168 -11.42 -9.38 -1.18
CA GLU A 168 -11.86 -10.61 -0.52
C GLU A 168 -11.02 -10.94 0.71
N GLN A 169 -9.69 -10.76 0.64
CA GLN A 169 -8.78 -10.95 1.77
C GLN A 169 -9.04 -9.95 2.90
N LEU A 170 -9.24 -8.67 2.58
CA LEU A 170 -9.58 -7.64 3.55
C LEU A 170 -10.93 -7.92 4.22
N VAL A 171 -11.94 -8.28 3.44
CA VAL A 171 -13.27 -8.67 3.97
C VAL A 171 -13.13 -9.89 4.87
N ALA A 172 -12.38 -10.92 4.45
CA ALA A 172 -12.15 -12.11 5.26
C ALA A 172 -11.47 -11.79 6.60
N TRP A 173 -10.54 -10.83 6.63
CA TRP A 173 -9.93 -10.34 7.87
C TRP A 173 -10.91 -9.55 8.73
N LEU A 174 -11.67 -8.62 8.14
CA LEU A 174 -12.67 -7.81 8.86
C LEU A 174 -13.74 -8.68 9.54
N VAL A 175 -14.14 -9.78 8.92
CA VAL A 175 -15.18 -10.68 9.45
C VAL A 175 -14.62 -11.84 10.27
N ALA A 176 -13.30 -11.90 10.46
CA ALA A 176 -12.67 -12.97 11.23
C ALA A 176 -13.13 -12.91 12.70
N PRO A 177 -13.55 -14.04 13.30
CA PRO A 177 -13.97 -14.08 14.70
C PRO A 177 -12.91 -13.50 15.66
N ALA A 178 -11.64 -13.80 15.40
CA ALA A 178 -10.53 -13.32 16.23
C ALA A 178 -10.43 -11.79 16.28
N LEU A 179 -10.65 -11.10 15.15
CA LEU A 179 -10.67 -9.63 15.12
C LEU A 179 -11.88 -9.09 15.88
N ARG A 180 -13.05 -9.69 15.66
CA ARG A 180 -14.29 -9.28 16.33
C ARG A 180 -14.19 -9.43 17.85
N ASP A 181 -13.69 -10.56 18.33
CA ASP A 181 -13.51 -10.84 19.75
C ASP A 181 -12.55 -9.81 20.35
N ARG A 182 -11.41 -9.60 19.69
CA ARG A 182 -10.40 -8.61 20.10
C ARG A 182 -10.98 -7.19 20.18
N LEU A 183 -11.69 -6.73 19.16
CA LEU A 183 -12.31 -5.39 19.16
C LEU A 183 -13.39 -5.26 20.23
N SER A 184 -14.12 -6.33 20.54
CA SER A 184 -15.20 -6.32 21.54
C SER A 184 -14.68 -6.22 22.98
N GLU A 185 -13.41 -6.60 23.20
CA GLU A 185 -12.72 -6.46 24.49
C GLU A 185 -12.12 -5.05 24.70
N MET A 186 -12.08 -4.22 23.66
CA MET A 186 -11.49 -2.88 23.73
C MET A 186 -12.49 -1.84 24.25
N ASP A 187 -12.10 -1.10 25.28
CA ASP A 187 -12.82 0.07 25.76
C ASP A 187 -12.50 1.30 24.90
N GLY A 188 -13.13 1.44 23.74
CA GLY A 188 -12.90 2.58 22.84
C GLY A 188 -13.99 2.79 21.79
N GLN A 189 -14.35 4.06 21.55
CA GLN A 189 -15.35 4.44 20.53
C GLN A 189 -14.99 3.95 19.13
N VAL A 190 -13.70 3.95 18.78
CA VAL A 190 -13.21 3.49 17.48
C VAL A 190 -13.46 1.98 17.31
N ALA A 191 -13.14 1.18 18.34
CA ALA A 191 -13.36 -0.26 18.31
C ALA A 191 -14.86 -0.61 18.26
N GLN A 192 -15.69 0.09 19.04
CA GLN A 192 -17.15 -0.08 19.02
C GLN A 192 -17.72 0.23 17.63
N ARG A 193 -17.29 1.34 17.02
CA ARG A 193 -17.72 1.73 15.69
C ARG A 193 -17.27 0.73 14.61
N ALA A 194 -16.05 0.19 14.71
CA ALA A 194 -15.58 -0.86 13.83
C ALA A 194 -16.46 -2.12 13.94
N VAL A 195 -16.78 -2.59 15.15
CA VAL A 195 -17.66 -3.74 15.39
C VAL A 195 -19.06 -3.50 14.81
N GLU A 196 -19.62 -2.31 15.01
CA GLU A 196 -20.92 -1.94 14.47
C GLU A 196 -20.93 -1.97 12.94
N GLN A 197 -19.96 -1.32 12.30
CA GLN A 197 -19.83 -1.32 10.84
C GLN A 197 -19.70 -2.74 10.30
N ILE A 198 -18.77 -3.54 10.81
CA ILE A 198 -18.58 -4.94 10.40
C ILE A 198 -19.88 -5.74 10.55
N GLY A 199 -20.59 -5.56 11.67
CA GLY A 199 -21.85 -6.24 11.96
C GLY A 199 -22.98 -5.88 10.99
N TRP A 200 -23.10 -4.61 10.60
CA TRP A 200 -24.12 -4.16 9.64
C TRP A 200 -23.85 -4.72 8.23
N HIS A 201 -22.58 -4.73 7.81
CA HIS A 201 -22.21 -5.12 6.45
C HIS A 201 -22.27 -6.63 6.21
N LEU A 202 -22.07 -7.43 7.26
CA LEU A 202 -22.27 -8.89 7.23
C LEU A 202 -23.72 -9.29 6.90
N LEU A 203 -24.70 -8.52 7.35
CA LEU A 203 -26.11 -8.78 7.07
C LEU A 203 -26.45 -8.51 5.60
N GLU A 204 -25.94 -7.41 5.02
CA GLU A 204 -26.24 -7.05 3.63
C GLU A 204 -25.56 -7.98 2.61
N ILE A 205 -24.29 -8.37 2.84
CA ILE A 205 -23.56 -9.27 1.93
C ILE A 205 -24.17 -10.68 1.93
N SER A 206 -24.69 -11.16 3.07
CA SER A 206 -25.34 -12.48 3.16
C SER A 206 -26.71 -12.57 2.47
N THR A 207 -27.29 -11.44 2.07
CA THR A 207 -28.63 -11.35 1.45
C THR A 207 -28.61 -11.12 -0.07
N ARG A 208 -27.41 -11.04 -0.66
CA ARG A 208 -27.20 -11.00 -2.12
C ARG A 208 -26.67 -12.33 -2.62
#